data_AF-A0A1Y1IEY3-F1
#
_entry.id   AF-A0A1Y1IEY3-F1
#
_cell.length_a   1.000
_cell.length_b   1.000
_cell.length_c   1.000
_cell.angle_alpha   90.00
_cell.angle_beta   90.00
_cell.angle_gamma   90.00
#
_symmetry.space_group_name_H-M   'P 1'
#
loop_
_entity.id
_entity.type
_entity.pdbx_description
1 polymer ?
#
loop_
_entity_poly.entity_id
_entity_poly.type
_entity_poly.pdbx_seq_one_letter_code
_entity_poly.pdbx_strand_id
1 'polypeptide(L)'
;MDSSLVEEIASLEDLASNISLAHSYGLAIQTVSWEDTARTKNSCWGPNIADLTLHVADFDLPMIRKPNFADVTADVPMSFFSVTTGNEKPAGNLKRLFSYQARPDDPAALVIMASSQGTSAHVITGDDDKLLFNRGGAAAMFLAKRLSQDRRERGVPEAGAMTDDELDRNALLLFQIPLKQRPAPKRRYHSGYESAKCSFRGGAAAGSARKACKHARDASPRAGLEYATLRASDKTCGPFRGLGGFKLERDARFPIRVTFQMYTVTDDPVLKESQIKSLADKIEKVYARGEEAGSLVTNITERATEPRPLASSAGGEL
;
A
#
# COMPACT_ATOMS: atom_id res chain seq x y z
N MET A 1 -21.33 -0.44 -8.14
CA MET A 1 -20.26 -0.81 -9.10
C MET A 1 -20.61 -2.20 -9.60
N ASP A 2 -20.32 -2.50 -10.86
CA ASP A 2 -20.67 -3.79 -11.46
C ASP A 2 -19.69 -4.86 -10.98
N SER A 3 -20.16 -5.84 -10.21
CA SER A 3 -19.30 -6.81 -9.54
C SER A 3 -18.47 -7.62 -10.52
N SER A 4 -19.02 -7.96 -11.70
CA SER A 4 -18.28 -8.74 -12.69
C SER A 4 -17.17 -7.93 -13.36
N LEU A 5 -17.29 -6.60 -13.44
CA LEU A 5 -16.22 -5.75 -13.95
C LEU A 5 -15.07 -5.67 -12.94
N VAL A 6 -15.37 -5.56 -11.64
CA VAL A 6 -14.34 -5.55 -10.60
C VAL A 6 -13.59 -6.88 -10.56
N GLU A 7 -14.30 -8.00 -10.69
CA GLU A 7 -13.72 -9.34 -10.82
C GLU A 7 -12.84 -9.49 -12.08
N GLU A 8 -13.31 -9.00 -13.23
CA GLU A 8 -12.54 -8.98 -14.48
C GLU A 8 -11.23 -8.18 -14.32
N ILE A 9 -11.29 -7.00 -13.69
CA ILE A 9 -10.10 -6.18 -13.41
C ILE A 9 -9.20 -6.81 -12.32
N ALA A 10 -9.74 -7.55 -11.34
CA ALA A 10 -8.92 -8.29 -10.38
C ALA A 10 -8.06 -9.36 -11.08
N SER A 11 -8.55 -9.97 -12.17
CA SER A 11 -7.81 -10.97 -12.96
C SER A 11 -6.62 -10.42 -13.78
N LEU A 12 -6.37 -9.11 -13.75
CA LEU A 12 -5.21 -8.46 -14.37
C LEU A 12 -3.87 -9.13 -14.05
N GLU A 13 -3.72 -9.65 -12.81
CA GLU A 13 -2.51 -10.33 -12.33
C GLU A 13 -2.40 -11.81 -12.77
N ASP A 14 -3.51 -12.44 -13.18
CA ASP A 14 -3.52 -13.83 -13.69
C ASP A 14 -3.13 -13.90 -15.19
N LEU A 15 -3.10 -12.76 -15.89
CA LEU A 15 -2.88 -12.69 -17.33
C LEU A 15 -1.39 -12.69 -17.69
N ALA A 16 -0.90 -13.83 -18.20
CA ALA A 16 0.50 -14.04 -18.57
C ALA A 16 1.09 -12.97 -19.52
N SER A 17 0.28 -12.38 -20.40
CA SER A 17 0.69 -11.25 -21.25
C SER A 17 1.03 -10.00 -20.42
N ASN A 18 0.19 -9.66 -19.44
CA ASN A 18 0.39 -8.51 -18.56
C ASN A 18 1.59 -8.72 -17.64
N ILE A 19 1.74 -9.93 -17.08
CA ILE A 19 2.88 -10.30 -16.23
C ILE A 19 4.19 -10.16 -17.03
N SER A 20 4.26 -10.78 -18.21
CA SER A 20 5.47 -10.76 -19.05
C SER A 20 5.86 -9.34 -19.47
N LEU A 21 4.85 -8.52 -19.79
CA LEU A 21 5.02 -7.12 -20.14
C LEU A 21 5.43 -6.24 -18.96
N ALA A 22 4.87 -6.44 -17.77
CA ALA A 22 5.34 -5.73 -16.57
C ALA A 22 6.80 -6.09 -16.25
N HIS A 23 7.15 -7.37 -16.34
CA HIS A 23 8.50 -7.87 -16.07
C HIS A 23 9.54 -7.33 -17.06
N SER A 24 9.20 -7.14 -18.35
CA SER A 24 10.14 -6.55 -19.32
C SER A 24 10.48 -5.08 -19.03
N TYR A 25 9.64 -4.38 -18.25
CA TYR A 25 9.89 -3.03 -17.73
C TYR A 25 10.37 -3.03 -16.27
N GLY A 26 10.74 -4.18 -15.70
CA GLY A 26 11.25 -4.31 -14.33
C GLY A 26 10.19 -4.12 -13.23
N LEU A 27 8.92 -4.35 -13.56
CA LEU A 27 7.77 -4.25 -12.66
C LEU A 27 7.13 -5.62 -12.42
N ALA A 28 6.42 -5.77 -11.31
CA ALA A 28 5.51 -6.87 -11.02
C ALA A 28 4.07 -6.35 -10.92
N ILE A 29 3.12 -7.26 -11.16
CA ILE A 29 1.69 -7.06 -10.90
C ILE A 29 1.34 -7.98 -9.72
N GLN A 30 0.80 -7.42 -8.64
CA GLN A 30 0.61 -8.16 -7.38
C GLN A 30 -0.51 -7.54 -6.51
N THR A 31 -1.36 -8.38 -5.93
CA THR A 31 -2.43 -8.00 -4.97
C THR A 31 -1.94 -7.75 -3.54
N VAL A 32 -0.73 -8.22 -3.17
CA VAL A 32 -0.11 -7.94 -1.87
C VAL A 32 1.24 -7.28 -2.07
N SER A 33 1.49 -6.18 -1.35
CA SER A 33 2.74 -5.43 -1.37
C SER A 33 3.34 -5.32 0.02
N TRP A 34 4.67 -5.38 0.12
CA TRP A 34 5.38 -5.37 1.39
C TRP A 34 5.94 -3.97 1.68
N GLU A 35 5.41 -3.33 2.70
CA GLU A 35 5.87 -2.05 3.22
C GLU A 35 6.82 -2.30 4.40
N ASP A 36 8.11 -2.33 4.07
CA ASP A 36 9.20 -2.62 5.00
C ASP A 36 9.76 -1.35 5.62
N THR A 37 9.71 -1.24 6.95
CA THR A 37 10.61 -0.33 7.67
C THR A 37 11.78 -1.05 8.31
N ALA A 38 11.66 -2.37 8.57
CA ALA A 38 12.77 -3.19 9.03
C ALA A 38 12.61 -4.67 8.64
N ARG A 39 13.50 -5.13 7.76
CA ARG A 39 13.55 -6.50 7.21
C ARG A 39 14.88 -7.19 7.56
N THR A 40 14.84 -8.49 7.82
CA THR A 40 16.05 -9.32 7.88
C THR A 40 16.52 -9.59 6.45
N LYS A 41 17.78 -9.29 6.12
CA LYS A 41 18.33 -9.46 4.76
C LYS A 41 18.06 -10.86 4.20
N ASN A 42 17.70 -10.93 2.92
CA ASN A 42 17.33 -12.15 2.20
C ASN A 42 16.16 -12.95 2.82
N SER A 43 15.28 -12.31 3.62
CA SER A 43 14.13 -12.95 4.26
C SER A 43 12.81 -12.28 3.86
N CYS A 44 11.71 -13.03 3.96
CA CYS A 44 10.34 -12.47 4.01
C CYS A 44 9.96 -11.94 5.41
N TRP A 45 10.82 -12.10 6.42
CA TRP A 45 10.58 -11.70 7.80
C TRP A 45 11.46 -10.53 8.24
N GLY A 46 11.00 -9.81 9.27
CA GLY A 46 11.71 -8.71 9.90
C GLY A 46 11.02 -8.24 11.18
N PRO A 47 11.61 -7.29 11.93
CA PRO A 47 11.00 -6.73 13.13
C PRO A 47 9.92 -5.67 12.85
N ASN A 48 9.78 -5.14 11.62
CA ASN A 48 8.68 -4.26 11.26
C ASN A 48 8.38 -4.31 9.75
N ILE A 49 7.41 -5.15 9.38
CA ILE A 49 6.93 -5.36 8.01
C ILE A 49 5.41 -5.28 8.01
N ALA A 50 4.86 -4.63 6.99
CA ALA A 50 3.43 -4.52 6.77
C ALA A 50 3.01 -5.02 5.38
N ASP A 51 1.86 -5.68 5.30
CA ASP A 51 1.23 -6.07 4.04
C ASP A 51 0.15 -5.04 3.68
N LEU A 52 0.29 -4.44 2.50
CA LEU A 52 -0.65 -3.50 1.91
C LEU A 52 -1.35 -4.15 0.71
N THR A 53 -2.67 -4.00 0.63
CA THR A 53 -3.53 -4.52 -0.45
C THR A 53 -4.57 -3.48 -0.86
N LEU A 54 -4.70 -3.25 -2.18
CA LEU A 54 -5.75 -2.41 -2.73
C LEU A 54 -7.08 -3.18 -2.81
N HIS A 55 -8.02 -2.88 -1.92
CA HIS A 55 -9.32 -3.58 -1.89
C HIS A 55 -10.44 -2.74 -2.54
N VAL A 56 -11.30 -3.34 -3.39
CA VAL A 56 -12.47 -2.71 -4.03
C VAL A 56 -13.61 -3.73 -4.12
N ALA A 57 -14.78 -3.39 -3.55
CA ALA A 57 -16.02 -4.17 -3.69
C ALA A 57 -15.82 -5.69 -3.48
N ASP A 58 -15.16 -6.05 -2.38
CA ASP A 58 -14.82 -7.41 -1.94
C ASP A 58 -13.72 -8.14 -2.75
N PHE A 59 -13.15 -7.50 -3.77
CA PHE A 59 -11.97 -7.99 -4.50
C PHE A 59 -10.69 -7.26 -4.08
N ASP A 60 -9.60 -8.01 -4.00
CA ASP A 60 -8.25 -7.46 -3.98
C ASP A 60 -7.83 -7.17 -5.42
N LEU A 61 -7.35 -5.95 -5.68
CA LEU A 61 -6.95 -5.46 -7.00
C LEU A 61 -5.42 -5.39 -7.12
N PRO A 62 -4.89 -5.56 -8.35
CA PRO A 62 -3.47 -5.50 -8.61
C PRO A 62 -2.87 -4.13 -8.29
N MET A 63 -1.63 -4.16 -7.81
CA MET A 63 -0.73 -3.02 -7.76
C MET A 63 0.45 -3.29 -8.70
N ILE A 64 0.83 -2.29 -9.50
CA ILE A 64 1.98 -2.38 -10.42
C ILE A 64 3.14 -1.61 -9.79
N ARG A 65 4.21 -2.30 -9.40
CA ARG A 65 5.37 -1.73 -8.69
C ARG A 65 6.65 -2.55 -8.94
N LYS A 66 7.80 -2.14 -8.37
CA LYS A 66 8.98 -3.02 -8.31
C LYS A 66 8.64 -4.27 -7.47
N PRO A 67 9.10 -5.49 -7.83
CA PRO A 67 8.74 -6.72 -7.13
C PRO A 67 9.18 -6.70 -5.66
N ASN A 68 8.38 -7.23 -4.72
CA ASN A 68 8.66 -7.13 -3.27
C ASN A 68 10.08 -7.57 -2.85
N PHE A 69 10.66 -8.61 -3.46
CA PHE A 69 12.03 -9.08 -3.16
C PHE A 69 13.15 -8.28 -3.83
N ALA A 70 12.81 -7.45 -4.83
CA ALA A 70 13.71 -6.57 -5.57
C ALA A 70 13.34 -5.09 -5.37
N ASP A 71 12.56 -4.80 -4.33
CA ASP A 71 12.08 -3.45 -4.05
C ASP A 71 13.24 -2.53 -3.69
N VAL A 72 13.20 -1.31 -4.22
CA VAL A 72 14.21 -0.28 -4.02
C VAL A 72 13.62 0.80 -3.14
N THR A 73 14.44 1.28 -2.21
CA THR A 73 14.13 2.41 -1.34
C THR A 73 15.03 3.57 -1.71
N ALA A 74 14.54 4.79 -1.57
CA ALA A 74 15.29 5.99 -1.88
C ALA A 74 15.13 7.00 -0.74
N ASP A 75 16.25 7.57 -0.29
CA ASP A 75 16.27 8.57 0.77
C ASP A 75 15.97 9.95 0.18
N VAL A 76 15.04 10.67 0.81
CA VAL A 76 14.54 11.97 0.32
C VAL A 76 14.53 12.95 1.50
N PRO A 77 15.09 14.17 1.36
CA PRO A 77 15.09 15.15 2.43
C PRO A 77 13.68 15.50 2.91
N MET A 78 13.51 15.64 4.23
CA MET A 78 12.20 15.87 4.85
C MET A 78 11.48 17.13 4.31
N SER A 79 12.22 18.13 3.83
CA SER A 79 11.70 19.35 3.20
C SER A 79 10.95 19.13 1.88
N PHE A 80 11.08 17.97 1.23
CA PHE A 80 10.27 17.62 0.05
C PHE A 80 8.83 17.20 0.42
N PHE A 81 8.56 16.88 1.69
CA PHE A 81 7.24 16.45 2.14
C PHE A 81 6.51 17.58 2.86
N SER A 82 5.41 18.04 2.27
CA SER A 82 4.40 18.83 2.97
C SER A 82 3.18 17.94 3.26
N VAL A 83 2.52 18.17 4.40
CA VAL A 83 1.40 17.36 4.88
C VAL A 83 0.24 18.29 5.25
N THR A 84 -0.87 18.18 4.52
CA THR A 84 -2.07 19.01 4.72
C THR A 84 -2.80 18.63 6.00
N THR A 85 -2.85 19.52 6.99
CA THR A 85 -3.58 19.37 8.26
C THR A 85 -4.82 20.29 8.31
N GLY A 86 -5.66 20.21 9.34
CA GLY A 86 -6.88 21.03 9.49
C GLY A 86 -8.21 20.26 9.49
N ASN A 87 -8.19 18.93 9.43
CA ASN A 87 -9.38 18.05 9.39
C ASN A 87 -9.63 17.27 10.70
N GLU A 88 -9.02 17.69 11.81
CA GLU A 88 -8.95 17.03 13.13
C GLU A 88 -10.25 16.93 13.98
N LYS A 89 -11.37 16.51 13.38
CA LYS A 89 -12.59 16.04 14.10
C LYS A 89 -12.90 14.56 13.71
N PRO A 90 -13.76 13.77 14.40
CA PRO A 90 -13.74 12.28 14.30
C PRO A 90 -15.07 11.50 13.95
N ALA A 91 -15.19 10.72 12.81
CA ALA A 91 -16.18 9.60 12.58
C ALA A 91 -16.18 8.70 11.24
N GLY A 92 -15.31 7.65 11.03
CA GLY A 92 -15.41 6.29 10.34
C GLY A 92 -16.02 6.06 8.90
N ASN A 93 -15.57 5.16 7.96
CA ASN A 93 -14.60 4.00 7.87
C ASN A 93 -14.23 3.55 6.37
N LEU A 94 -13.49 2.44 6.00
CA LEU A 94 -12.01 2.22 5.80
C LEU A 94 -11.54 1.25 4.61
N LYS A 95 -10.28 1.31 4.06
CA LYS A 95 -9.57 0.31 3.15
C LYS A 95 -8.17 -0.21 3.65
N ARG A 96 -7.87 -1.53 3.57
CA ARG A 96 -6.84 -2.39 4.27
C ARG A 96 -5.32 -2.01 4.31
N LEU A 97 -4.63 -2.25 5.46
CA LEU A 97 -3.17 -2.49 5.63
C LEU A 97 -2.88 -3.25 6.96
N PHE A 98 -2.04 -4.30 6.93
CA PHE A 98 -1.73 -5.24 8.04
C PHE A 98 -0.25 -5.15 8.50
N SER A 99 0.10 -5.48 9.76
CA SER A 99 1.49 -5.74 10.18
C SER A 99 1.62 -6.95 11.12
N TYR A 100 2.50 -7.89 10.78
CA TYR A 100 2.74 -9.17 11.48
C TYR A 100 3.22 -9.04 12.93
N GLN A 101 3.75 -7.88 13.33
CA GLN A 101 4.28 -7.65 14.67
C GLN A 101 3.28 -6.94 15.58
N ALA A 102 2.21 -6.36 15.04
CA ALA A 102 1.21 -5.62 15.80
C ALA A 102 0.44 -6.52 16.79
N ARG A 103 0.02 -5.94 17.92
CA ARG A 103 -0.93 -6.57 18.86
C ARG A 103 -2.10 -5.62 19.15
N PRO A 104 -3.30 -6.14 19.47
CA PRO A 104 -4.50 -5.31 19.66
C PRO A 104 -4.36 -4.19 20.70
N ASP A 105 -3.54 -4.42 21.73
CA ASP A 105 -3.27 -3.48 22.83
C ASP A 105 -1.86 -2.86 22.77
N ASP A 106 -1.03 -3.23 21.79
CA ASP A 106 0.37 -2.83 21.67
C ASP A 106 0.83 -2.78 20.19
N PRO A 107 0.62 -1.64 19.51
CA PRO A 107 0.75 -1.53 18.05
C PRO A 107 2.19 -1.43 17.56
N ALA A 108 2.45 -1.94 16.36
CA ALA A 108 3.79 -1.94 15.75
C ALA A 108 4.09 -0.71 14.87
N ALA A 109 3.05 -0.07 14.32
CA ALA A 109 3.22 1.08 13.42
C ALA A 109 2.07 2.08 13.54
N LEU A 110 2.42 3.36 13.43
CA LEU A 110 1.52 4.47 13.13
C LEU A 110 1.59 4.71 11.62
N VAL A 111 0.44 4.74 10.95
CA VAL A 111 0.34 5.10 9.52
C VAL A 111 -0.35 6.45 9.41
N ILE A 112 0.37 7.46 8.91
CA ILE A 112 -0.21 8.74 8.53
C ILE A 112 -0.42 8.72 7.02
N MET A 113 -1.65 8.89 6.58
CA MET A 113 -2.02 8.98 5.17
C MET A 113 -2.33 10.44 4.82
N ALA A 114 -1.58 11.02 3.87
CA ALA A 114 -1.81 12.36 3.36
C ALA A 114 -2.32 12.33 1.90
N SER A 115 -3.21 13.27 1.59
CA SER A 115 -3.80 13.49 0.26
C SER A 115 -4.04 14.99 0.07
N SER A 116 -4.35 15.44 -1.15
CA SER A 116 -4.78 16.82 -1.42
C SER A 116 -6.03 17.26 -0.62
N GLN A 117 -6.81 16.32 -0.07
CA GLN A 117 -7.99 16.64 0.74
C GLN A 117 -7.70 16.77 2.25
N GLY A 118 -6.51 16.39 2.72
CA GLY A 118 -6.14 16.38 4.14
C GLY A 118 -5.44 15.09 4.57
N THR A 119 -5.26 14.93 5.88
CA THR A 119 -4.43 13.88 6.49
C THR A 119 -5.21 13.03 7.49
N SER A 120 -4.88 11.74 7.59
CA SER A 120 -5.54 10.81 8.52
C SER A 120 -4.51 9.89 9.17
N ALA A 121 -4.59 9.73 10.49
CA ALA A 121 -3.63 8.94 11.25
C ALA A 121 -4.28 7.67 11.83
N HIS A 122 -3.60 6.54 11.66
CA HIS A 122 -4.05 5.19 11.99
C HIS A 122 -3.00 4.45 12.80
N VAL A 123 -3.44 3.54 13.65
CA VAL A 123 -2.57 2.67 14.46
C VAL A 123 -2.79 1.24 13.98
N ILE A 124 -1.72 0.55 13.58
CA ILE A 124 -1.79 -0.85 13.15
C ILE A 124 -1.70 -1.76 14.38
N THR A 125 -2.81 -2.46 14.65
CA THR A 125 -3.10 -3.26 15.84
C THR A 125 -3.33 -4.73 15.55
N GLY A 126 -3.59 -5.12 14.29
CA GLY A 126 -3.67 -6.52 13.87
C GLY A 126 -4.03 -6.73 12.40
N ASP A 127 -4.61 -7.89 12.13
CA ASP A 127 -4.70 -8.54 10.82
C ASP A 127 -5.66 -7.88 9.81
N ASP A 128 -6.63 -7.10 10.30
CA ASP A 128 -7.76 -6.56 9.52
C ASP A 128 -7.89 -5.02 9.63
N ASP A 129 -6.83 -4.35 10.05
CA ASP A 129 -6.80 -2.89 10.09
C ASP A 129 -6.88 -2.27 8.68
N LYS A 130 -7.48 -1.09 8.61
CA LYS A 130 -7.80 -0.42 7.36
C LYS A 130 -7.50 1.07 7.49
N LEU A 131 -6.98 1.65 6.41
CA LEU A 131 -6.64 3.05 6.22
C LEU A 131 -7.82 3.83 5.63
N LEU A 132 -7.96 5.06 6.09
CA LEU A 132 -9.25 5.75 6.08
C LEU A 132 -9.04 7.24 5.87
N PHE A 133 -9.85 7.89 5.04
CA PHE A 133 -9.87 9.35 5.02
C PHE A 133 -10.77 9.93 6.12
N ASN A 134 -10.20 10.68 7.06
CA ASN A 134 -10.92 11.45 8.06
C ASN A 134 -11.57 12.71 7.45
N ARG A 135 -12.86 12.62 7.13
CA ARG A 135 -13.65 13.69 6.52
C ARG A 135 -14.22 14.63 7.57
N GLY A 136 -13.36 15.39 8.27
CA GLY A 136 -13.76 16.35 9.29
C GLY A 136 -14.56 15.71 10.43
N GLY A 137 -14.31 14.43 10.69
CA GLY A 137 -15.10 13.66 11.61
C GLY A 137 -16.36 13.04 11.05
N ALA A 138 -16.45 12.89 9.73
CA ALA A 138 -16.88 11.65 9.13
C ALA A 138 -15.63 10.84 8.74
N ALA A 139 -15.77 9.64 8.17
CA ALA A 139 -14.67 9.05 7.44
C ALA A 139 -15.15 8.15 6.30
N ALA A 140 -14.27 8.00 5.34
CA ALA A 140 -14.69 7.70 4.00
C ALA A 140 -13.70 6.76 3.32
N MET A 141 -14.26 5.86 2.53
CA MET A 141 -13.55 5.20 1.44
C MET A 141 -13.00 6.25 0.47
N PHE A 142 -11.88 5.95 -0.18
CA PHE A 142 -11.50 6.68 -1.38
C PHE A 142 -12.34 6.22 -2.57
N LEU A 143 -12.87 7.20 -3.30
CA LEU A 143 -13.41 7.05 -4.63
C LEU A 143 -12.34 7.50 -5.62
N ALA A 144 -11.98 6.60 -6.53
CA ALA A 144 -11.22 6.92 -7.73
C ALA A 144 -12.20 7.28 -8.84
N LYS A 145 -12.06 8.45 -9.45
CA LYS A 145 -12.82 8.90 -10.63
C LYS A 145 -11.88 9.00 -11.83
N ARG A 146 -12.36 8.68 -13.03
CA ARG A 146 -11.66 8.94 -14.30
C ARG A 146 -11.27 10.42 -14.40
N LEU A 147 -10.00 10.73 -14.72
CA LEU A 147 -9.52 12.10 -14.86
C LEU A 147 -10.26 12.85 -15.97
N SER A 148 -10.57 12.19 -17.09
CA SER A 148 -11.40 12.73 -18.17
C SER A 148 -12.77 13.20 -17.66
N GLN A 149 -13.44 12.39 -16.84
CA GLN A 149 -14.71 12.74 -16.21
C GLN A 149 -14.55 13.93 -15.23
N ASP A 150 -13.51 13.93 -14.41
CA ASP A 150 -13.22 15.01 -13.46
C ASP A 150 -12.97 16.36 -14.17
N ARG A 151 -12.22 16.34 -15.27
CA ARG A 151 -11.97 17.49 -16.14
C ARG A 151 -13.24 18.02 -16.78
N ARG A 152 -14.09 17.13 -17.30
CA ARG A 152 -15.41 17.47 -17.86
C ARG A 152 -16.32 18.14 -16.83
N GLU A 153 -16.39 17.60 -15.61
CA GLU A 153 -17.17 18.18 -14.51
C GLU A 153 -16.63 19.55 -14.06
N ARG A 154 -15.32 19.80 -14.18
CA ARG A 154 -14.68 21.12 -13.96
C ARG A 154 -14.77 22.08 -15.15
N GLY A 155 -15.27 21.64 -16.31
CA GLY A 155 -15.33 22.47 -17.52
C GLY A 155 -13.96 22.75 -18.17
N VAL A 156 -12.96 21.91 -17.93
CA VAL A 156 -11.60 22.04 -18.51
C VAL A 156 -11.36 20.97 -19.59
N PRO A 157 -10.42 21.17 -20.54
CA PRO A 157 -10.14 20.20 -21.60
C PRO A 157 -9.77 18.82 -21.05
N GLU A 158 -10.40 17.76 -21.58
CA GLU A 158 -10.16 16.38 -21.10
C GLU A 158 -8.76 15.86 -21.48
N ALA A 159 -8.23 16.30 -22.62
CA ALA A 159 -6.92 15.89 -23.14
C ALA A 159 -5.78 16.79 -22.64
N GLY A 160 -4.59 16.19 -22.48
CA GLY A 160 -3.36 16.89 -22.06
C GLY A 160 -2.73 16.24 -20.82
N ALA A 161 -1.48 16.62 -20.53
CA ALA A 161 -0.78 16.19 -19.31
C ALA A 161 -1.54 16.62 -18.04
N MET A 162 -1.32 15.94 -16.91
CA MET A 162 -1.86 16.37 -15.62
C MET A 162 -1.19 17.67 -15.16
N THR A 163 -1.99 18.59 -14.61
CA THR A 163 -1.51 19.74 -13.85
C THR A 163 -1.02 19.31 -12.46
N ASP A 164 -0.31 20.18 -11.74
CA ASP A 164 0.17 19.87 -10.38
C ASP A 164 -0.99 19.55 -9.40
N ASP A 165 -2.09 20.31 -9.46
CA ASP A 165 -3.33 20.02 -8.71
C ASP A 165 -3.92 18.63 -9.04
N GLU A 166 -3.81 18.18 -10.30
CA GLU A 166 -4.28 16.85 -10.70
C GLU A 166 -3.32 15.74 -10.27
N LEU A 167 -2.01 16.02 -10.21
CA LEU A 167 -1.01 15.11 -9.63
C LEU A 167 -1.24 14.95 -8.12
N ASP A 168 -1.47 16.04 -7.40
CA ASP A 168 -1.77 16.03 -5.96
C ASP A 168 -3.11 15.34 -5.64
N ARG A 169 -4.10 15.43 -6.54
CA ARG A 169 -5.36 14.65 -6.46
C ARG A 169 -5.21 13.18 -6.88
N ASN A 170 -4.13 12.82 -7.58
CA ASN A 170 -3.86 11.43 -7.97
C ASN A 170 -3.05 10.68 -6.90
N ALA A 171 -2.32 11.41 -6.05
CA ALA A 171 -1.37 10.86 -5.10
C ALA A 171 -1.97 10.55 -3.71
N LEU A 172 -1.51 9.46 -3.09
CA LEU A 172 -1.54 9.26 -1.64
C LEU A 172 -0.12 9.03 -1.12
N LEU A 173 0.21 9.68 0.00
CA LEU A 173 1.42 9.42 0.76
C LEU A 173 1.06 8.58 1.99
N LEU A 174 1.63 7.39 2.15
CA LEU A 174 1.54 6.60 3.38
C LEU A 174 2.85 6.69 4.16
N PHE A 175 2.88 7.49 5.22
CA PHE A 175 4.00 7.55 6.16
C PHE A 175 3.85 6.44 7.20
N GLN A 176 4.65 5.39 7.10
CA GLN A 176 4.75 4.32 8.08
C GLN A 176 5.80 4.68 9.13
N ILE A 177 5.36 4.79 10.38
CA ILE A 177 6.11 5.30 11.53
C ILE A 177 6.21 4.18 12.57
N PRO A 178 7.34 3.45 12.66
CA PRO A 178 7.50 2.34 13.60
C PRO A 178 7.39 2.77 15.07
N LEU A 179 6.69 1.97 15.87
CA LEU A 179 6.39 2.24 17.26
C LEU A 179 7.14 1.30 18.20
N LYS A 180 7.49 1.78 19.39
CA LYS A 180 8.04 0.92 20.44
C LYS A 180 6.94 0.01 20.97
N GLN A 181 7.21 -1.30 20.91
CA GLN A 181 6.34 -2.33 21.44
C GLN A 181 6.84 -2.82 22.80
N ARG A 182 5.91 -3.25 23.66
CA ARG A 182 6.24 -3.96 24.91
C ARG A 182 6.99 -5.26 24.59
N PRO A 183 7.82 -5.80 25.50
CA PRO A 183 8.39 -7.13 25.31
C PRO A 183 7.31 -8.18 24.96
N ALA A 184 7.60 -9.04 23.98
CA ALA A 184 6.70 -10.14 23.67
C ALA A 184 6.60 -11.07 24.89
N PRO A 185 5.40 -11.51 25.31
CA PRO A 185 5.27 -12.48 26.39
C PRO A 185 6.04 -13.74 26.00
N LYS A 186 6.89 -14.25 26.90
CA LYS A 186 7.69 -15.45 26.65
C LYS A 186 6.75 -16.61 26.31
N ARG A 187 6.74 -17.05 25.05
CA ARG A 187 6.08 -18.30 24.64
C ARG A 187 6.63 -19.43 25.49
N ARG A 188 5.79 -20.01 26.36
CA ARG A 188 6.09 -21.30 27.00
C ARG A 188 6.10 -22.36 25.90
N TYR A 189 7.28 -22.66 25.37
CA TYR A 189 7.49 -23.91 24.65
C TYR A 189 7.32 -25.05 25.65
N HIS A 190 6.17 -25.72 25.61
CA HIS A 190 6.10 -27.06 26.17
C HIS A 190 6.97 -27.96 25.31
N SER A 191 8.05 -28.46 25.90
CA SER A 191 8.93 -29.47 25.31
C SER A 191 8.23 -30.83 25.26
N GLY A 192 7.17 -30.92 24.45
CA GLY A 192 6.59 -32.19 24.03
C GLY A 192 7.24 -32.60 22.72
N TYR A 193 8.21 -33.51 22.78
CA TYR A 193 8.83 -34.11 21.60
C TYR A 193 7.91 -35.21 21.00
N GLU A 194 6.66 -34.85 20.72
CA GLU A 194 5.88 -35.56 19.72
C GLU A 194 6.06 -34.87 18.38
N SER A 195 6.15 -35.70 17.34
CA SER A 195 6.12 -35.26 15.95
C SER A 195 4.74 -34.69 15.63
N ALA A 196 4.52 -33.44 16.06
CA ALA A 196 3.53 -32.56 15.48
C ALA A 196 3.96 -32.37 14.03
N LYS A 197 3.50 -33.31 13.18
CA LYS A 197 3.60 -33.23 11.72
C LYS A 197 3.36 -31.78 11.37
N CYS A 198 4.31 -31.16 10.68
CA CYS A 198 4.09 -29.83 10.14
C CYS A 198 2.94 -29.97 9.15
N SER A 199 1.72 -29.76 9.64
CA SER A 199 0.58 -29.42 8.84
C SER A 199 0.86 -28.02 8.34
N PHE A 200 1.72 -27.98 7.33
CA PHE A 200 1.34 -27.38 6.07
C PHE A 200 -0.17 -27.64 5.89
N ARG A 201 -0.97 -26.68 6.34
CA ARG A 201 -1.89 -26.02 5.44
C ARG A 201 -1.07 -25.33 4.34
N GLY A 202 -0.38 -26.16 3.54
CA GLY A 202 -0.78 -26.20 2.15
C GLY A 202 -2.27 -26.47 2.21
N GLY A 203 -3.06 -25.38 2.26
CA GLY A 203 -4.40 -25.46 1.73
C GLY A 203 -4.18 -26.13 0.39
N ALA A 204 -4.77 -27.31 0.21
CA ALA A 204 -4.75 -27.93 -1.09
C ALA A 204 -5.11 -26.82 -2.06
N ALA A 205 -4.37 -26.73 -3.16
CA ALA A 205 -4.94 -26.14 -4.35
C ALA A 205 -6.13 -27.04 -4.71
N ALA A 206 -7.25 -26.83 -4.02
CA ALA A 206 -8.52 -26.72 -4.66
C ALA A 206 -8.27 -25.72 -5.78
N GLY A 207 -7.89 -26.26 -6.93
CA GLY A 207 -8.26 -25.71 -8.20
C GLY A 207 -9.78 -25.64 -8.22
N SER A 208 -10.34 -24.68 -7.49
CA SER A 208 -11.22 -23.73 -8.13
C SER A 208 -10.41 -23.21 -9.30
N ALA A 209 -10.48 -23.94 -10.42
CA ALA A 209 -10.17 -23.39 -11.70
C ALA A 209 -11.07 -22.17 -11.78
N ARG A 210 -10.50 -20.97 -11.53
CA ARG A 210 -11.18 -19.69 -11.74
C ARG A 210 -11.70 -19.79 -13.16
N LYS A 211 -13.01 -20.07 -13.25
CA LYS A 211 -13.62 -20.59 -14.46
C LYS A 211 -13.48 -19.48 -15.47
N ALA A 212 -12.54 -19.62 -16.43
CA ALA A 212 -12.13 -18.51 -17.27
C ALA A 212 -13.36 -17.81 -17.84
N CYS A 213 -13.66 -16.62 -17.28
CA CYS A 213 -14.94 -15.97 -17.49
C CYS A 213 -14.97 -15.41 -18.89
N LYS A 214 -15.30 -16.26 -19.87
CA LYS A 214 -15.72 -15.87 -21.22
C LYS A 214 -17.10 -15.20 -21.17
N HIS A 215 -17.21 -14.16 -20.36
CA HIS A 215 -18.29 -13.20 -20.44
C HIS A 215 -17.94 -12.22 -21.55
N ALA A 216 -18.15 -12.68 -22.78
CA ALA A 216 -18.24 -11.80 -23.94
C ALA A 216 -19.45 -10.89 -23.74
N ARG A 217 -19.24 -9.74 -23.09
CA ARG A 217 -20.18 -8.63 -23.13
C ARG A 217 -20.20 -8.10 -24.56
N ASP A 218 -21.39 -7.75 -25.05
CA ASP A 218 -21.51 -6.93 -26.26
C ASP A 218 -20.67 -5.68 -26.06
N ALA A 219 -19.76 -5.43 -27.00
CA ALA A 219 -18.67 -4.51 -26.82
C ALA A 219 -19.12 -3.04 -26.97
N SER A 220 -19.75 -2.51 -25.92
CA SER A 220 -19.65 -1.08 -25.65
C SER A 220 -18.16 -0.69 -25.64
N PRO A 221 -17.76 0.43 -26.29
CA PRO A 221 -16.35 0.79 -26.37
C PRO A 221 -15.74 0.96 -24.96
N ARG A 222 -14.76 0.10 -24.62
CA ARG A 222 -14.02 0.22 -23.36
C ARG A 222 -13.27 1.55 -23.35
N ALA A 223 -13.40 2.31 -22.27
CA ALA A 223 -12.70 3.59 -22.11
C ALA A 223 -11.19 3.41 -21.85
N GLY A 224 -10.77 2.22 -21.45
CA GLY A 224 -9.37 1.84 -21.21
C GLY A 224 -8.81 2.40 -19.91
N LEU A 225 -7.49 2.23 -19.74
CA LEU A 225 -6.72 2.74 -18.60
C LEU A 225 -6.49 4.25 -18.70
N GLU A 226 -6.82 4.99 -17.64
CA GLU A 226 -6.42 6.38 -17.43
C GLU A 226 -6.04 6.65 -15.97
N TYR A 227 -5.45 7.82 -15.70
CA TYR A 227 -5.20 8.28 -14.33
C TYR A 227 -6.50 8.65 -13.62
N ALA A 228 -6.52 8.48 -12.30
CA ALA A 228 -7.69 8.77 -11.48
C ALA A 228 -7.52 10.04 -10.63
N THR A 229 -8.58 10.81 -10.42
CA THR A 229 -8.65 11.73 -9.27
C THR A 229 -9.21 10.98 -8.07
N LEU A 230 -8.60 11.19 -6.91
CA LEU A 230 -9.04 10.62 -5.64
C LEU A 230 -9.86 11.63 -4.87
N ARG A 231 -10.93 11.13 -4.24
CA ARG A 231 -11.68 11.89 -3.24
C ARG A 231 -12.23 10.99 -2.15
N ALA A 232 -12.37 11.53 -0.96
CA ALA A 232 -13.20 10.98 0.08
C ALA A 232 -14.64 10.79 -0.44
N SER A 233 -15.18 9.59 -0.24
CA SER A 233 -16.58 9.26 -0.42
C SER A 233 -17.48 10.19 0.43
N ASP A 234 -18.58 10.64 -0.17
CA ASP A 234 -19.64 11.35 0.55
C ASP A 234 -20.46 10.39 1.43
N LYS A 235 -20.44 9.08 1.12
CA LYS A 235 -20.95 8.02 2.01
C LYS A 235 -19.91 7.70 3.10
N THR A 236 -20.36 7.74 4.34
CA THR A 236 -19.59 7.51 5.57
C THR A 236 -19.90 6.12 6.13
N CYS A 237 -19.06 5.58 7.02
CA CYS A 237 -19.12 4.16 7.42
C CYS A 237 -18.95 3.88 8.93
N GLY A 238 -19.23 4.84 9.83
CA GLY A 238 -19.19 4.65 11.29
C GLY A 238 -18.40 5.75 12.01
N PRO A 239 -17.76 5.51 13.18
CA PRO A 239 -16.85 6.45 13.84
C PRO A 239 -15.32 6.23 13.60
N PHE A 240 -14.48 7.29 13.72
CA PHE A 240 -13.07 7.35 13.28
C PHE A 240 -12.24 7.19 14.53
N ARG A 241 -11.66 6.00 14.67
CA ARG A 241 -10.89 5.62 15.85
C ARG A 241 -9.66 6.50 16.05
N GLY A 242 -9.02 6.90 14.94
CA GLY A 242 -7.77 7.65 14.93
C GLY A 242 -6.73 6.98 15.81
N LEU A 243 -6.11 7.76 16.70
CA LEU A 243 -5.09 7.29 17.64
C LEU A 243 -5.66 6.98 19.05
N GLY A 244 -6.99 7.00 19.20
CA GLY A 244 -7.66 6.96 20.50
C GLY A 244 -7.33 5.73 21.34
N GLY A 245 -6.92 5.94 22.59
CA GLY A 245 -6.64 4.89 23.57
C GLY A 245 -5.19 4.41 23.64
N PHE A 246 -4.30 4.85 22.74
CA PHE A 246 -2.90 4.45 22.73
C PHE A 246 -1.95 5.55 23.17
N LYS A 247 -0.99 5.22 24.05
CA LYS A 247 0.21 6.04 24.30
C LYS A 247 1.29 5.58 23.34
N LEU A 248 1.50 6.35 22.27
CA LEU A 248 2.43 6.02 21.19
C LEU A 248 3.84 6.58 21.47
N GLU A 249 4.87 5.79 21.21
CA GLU A 249 6.27 6.24 21.25
C GLU A 249 7.01 5.72 20.01
N ARG A 250 7.81 6.59 19.38
CA ARG A 250 8.55 6.29 18.14
C ARG A 250 9.73 5.35 18.41
N ASP A 251 9.85 4.27 17.63
CA ASP A 251 11.03 3.39 17.66
C ASP A 251 12.13 3.87 16.69
N ALA A 252 12.95 4.81 17.15
CA ALA A 252 14.02 5.44 16.35
C ALA A 252 15.12 4.48 15.83
N ARG A 253 15.08 3.17 16.15
CA ARG A 253 15.98 2.15 15.59
C ARG A 253 15.70 1.83 14.11
N PHE A 254 14.47 2.12 13.66
CA PHE A 254 14.00 1.90 12.30
C PHE A 254 13.66 3.25 11.65
N PRO A 255 13.78 3.43 10.32
CA PRO A 255 13.40 4.65 9.63
C PRO A 255 11.88 4.93 9.67
N ILE A 256 11.48 6.17 9.36
CA ILE A 256 10.12 6.44 8.87
C ILE A 256 10.16 6.17 7.37
N ARG A 257 9.18 5.43 6.83
CA ARG A 257 9.08 5.17 5.39
C ARG A 257 7.86 5.87 4.81
N VAL A 258 7.96 6.32 3.55
CA VAL A 258 6.85 6.93 2.81
C VAL A 258 6.56 6.11 1.56
N THR A 259 5.37 5.53 1.46
CA THR A 259 4.88 4.90 0.22
C THR A 259 4.18 5.97 -0.62
N PHE A 260 4.71 6.24 -1.82
CA PHE A 260 4.07 7.12 -2.80
C PHE A 260 3.16 6.29 -3.72
N GLN A 261 1.85 6.53 -3.68
CA GLN A 261 0.86 5.78 -4.47
C GLN A 261 0.18 6.68 -5.49
N MET A 262 0.16 6.24 -6.75
CA MET A 262 -0.61 6.84 -7.83
C MET A 262 -1.70 5.87 -8.26
N TYR A 263 -2.87 6.40 -8.62
CA TYR A 263 -4.03 5.58 -8.97
C TYR A 263 -4.38 5.69 -10.44
N THR A 264 -4.75 4.54 -11.02
CA THR A 264 -5.34 4.46 -12.36
C THR A 264 -6.68 3.75 -12.26
N VAL A 265 -7.51 3.96 -13.27
CA VAL A 265 -8.80 3.28 -13.45
C VAL A 265 -8.86 2.72 -14.86
N THR A 266 -9.33 1.48 -14.98
CA THR A 266 -9.52 0.79 -16.25
C THR A 266 -10.81 0.00 -16.21
N ASP A 267 -11.40 -0.19 -17.38
CA ASP A 267 -12.46 -1.15 -17.68
C ASP A 267 -11.98 -2.22 -18.68
N ASP A 268 -10.66 -2.27 -18.94
CA ASP A 268 -9.96 -3.23 -19.81
C ASP A 268 -8.92 -4.01 -18.97
N PRO A 269 -9.02 -5.35 -18.86
CA PRO A 269 -8.04 -6.18 -18.17
C PRO A 269 -6.78 -6.47 -19.00
N VAL A 270 -6.71 -6.06 -20.28
CA VAL A 270 -5.52 -6.27 -21.12
C VAL A 270 -4.67 -5.01 -21.15
N LEU A 271 -3.48 -5.08 -20.57
CA LEU A 271 -2.55 -3.94 -20.53
C LEU A 271 -1.76 -3.82 -21.83
N LYS A 272 -1.64 -2.59 -22.33
CA LYS A 272 -0.89 -2.25 -23.55
C LYS A 272 0.52 -1.82 -23.18
N GLU A 273 1.48 -2.07 -24.06
CA GLU A 273 2.89 -1.72 -23.81
C GLU A 273 3.08 -0.23 -23.49
N SER A 274 2.42 0.67 -24.22
CA SER A 274 2.48 2.11 -23.97
C SER A 274 1.97 2.51 -22.58
N GLN A 275 1.03 1.74 -22.01
CA GLN A 275 0.51 1.95 -20.66
C GLN A 275 1.55 1.51 -19.61
N ILE A 276 2.07 0.29 -19.72
CA ILE A 276 3.12 -0.22 -18.81
C ILE A 276 4.37 0.68 -18.87
N LYS A 277 4.83 1.06 -20.06
CA LYS A 277 5.94 2.00 -20.20
C LYS A 277 5.66 3.34 -19.51
N SER A 278 4.48 3.92 -19.69
CA SER A 278 4.11 5.19 -19.04
C SER A 278 4.12 5.08 -17.52
N LEU A 279 3.68 3.95 -16.96
CA LEU A 279 3.73 3.67 -15.53
C LEU A 279 5.18 3.49 -15.04
N ALA A 280 6.01 2.73 -15.77
CA ALA A 280 7.42 2.56 -15.45
C ALA A 280 8.17 3.90 -15.45
N ASP A 281 8.02 4.70 -16.51
CA ASP A 281 8.62 6.04 -16.64
C ASP A 281 8.18 6.98 -15.49
N LYS A 282 6.98 6.81 -14.93
CA LYS A 282 6.50 7.57 -13.77
C LYS A 282 7.06 7.07 -12.45
N ILE A 283 7.08 5.76 -12.22
CA ILE A 283 7.65 5.15 -11.01
C ILE A 283 9.14 5.53 -10.90
N GLU A 284 9.89 5.44 -12.00
CA GLU A 284 11.31 5.79 -12.02
C GLU A 284 11.56 7.27 -11.70
N LYS A 285 10.68 8.18 -12.14
CA LYS A 285 10.74 9.62 -11.80
C LYS A 285 10.53 9.91 -10.31
N VAL A 286 9.87 9.04 -9.56
CA VAL A 286 9.75 9.17 -8.09
C VAL A 286 11.08 8.81 -7.45
N TYR A 287 11.70 7.70 -7.86
CA TYR A 287 13.01 7.28 -7.36
C TYR A 287 14.16 8.21 -7.76
N ALA A 288 14.10 8.83 -8.95
CA ALA A 288 15.08 9.81 -9.42
C ALA A 288 15.17 11.11 -8.60
N ARG A 289 14.27 11.30 -7.61
CA ARG A 289 14.33 12.41 -6.63
C ARG A 289 15.07 12.04 -5.34
N GLY A 290 15.47 10.77 -5.18
CA GLY A 290 16.23 10.31 -4.02
C GLY A 290 17.70 10.62 -4.11
N GLU A 291 18.31 10.92 -2.98
CA GLU A 291 19.76 11.16 -2.86
C GLU A 291 20.53 9.83 -2.82
N GLU A 292 20.02 8.83 -2.11
CA GLU A 292 20.65 7.51 -1.98
C GLU A 292 19.61 6.37 -2.16
N ALA A 293 19.84 5.50 -3.14
CA ALA A 293 18.94 4.39 -3.47
C ALA A 293 19.53 3.01 -3.15
N GLY A 294 18.71 2.10 -2.61
CA GLY A 294 19.14 0.73 -2.29
C GLY A 294 18.00 -0.21 -1.92
N SER A 295 18.19 -1.52 -2.15
CA SER A 295 17.23 -2.54 -1.70
C SER A 295 17.44 -2.89 -0.24
N LEU A 296 16.36 -2.88 0.55
CA LEU A 296 16.40 -3.39 1.93
C LEU A 296 16.50 -4.91 2.00
N VAL A 297 16.22 -5.63 0.90
CA VAL A 297 16.19 -7.09 0.85
C VAL A 297 17.58 -7.67 0.63
N THR A 298 18.27 -7.23 -0.43
CA THR A 298 19.48 -7.90 -0.96
C THR A 298 20.80 -7.21 -0.59
N ASN A 299 20.77 -5.89 -0.34
CA ASN A 299 21.98 -5.08 -0.19
C ASN A 299 22.12 -4.62 1.27
N ILE A 300 23.35 -4.53 1.78
CA ILE A 300 23.68 -3.72 2.96
C ILE A 300 24.32 -2.44 2.42
N THR A 301 23.90 -1.28 2.93
CA THR A 301 24.41 0.04 2.58
C THR A 301 24.88 0.77 3.84
N GLU A 302 25.45 1.97 3.69
CA GLU A 302 25.82 2.85 4.83
C GLU A 302 24.84 4.04 5.00
N ARG A 303 23.68 3.97 4.33
CA ARG A 303 22.69 5.05 4.27
C ARG A 303 22.14 5.38 5.65
N ALA A 304 21.86 6.66 5.87
CA ALA A 304 21.37 7.16 7.16
C ALA A 304 20.04 6.51 7.62
N THR A 305 19.23 6.02 6.69
CA THR A 305 17.94 5.36 6.95
C THR A 305 18.02 3.84 7.13
N GLU A 306 19.20 3.20 6.98
CA GLU A 306 19.30 1.74 7.05
C GLU A 306 18.89 1.20 8.45
N PRO A 307 17.95 0.23 8.53
CA PRO A 307 17.53 -0.35 9.79
C PRO A 307 18.70 -1.01 10.55
N ARG A 308 19.02 -0.49 11.74
CA ARG A 308 20.14 -1.00 12.53
C ARG A 308 19.79 -2.36 13.16
N PRO A 309 20.68 -3.37 13.09
CA PRO A 309 20.44 -4.66 13.74
C PRO A 309 20.23 -4.52 15.25
N LEU A 310 19.24 -5.26 15.78
CA LEU A 310 18.87 -5.24 17.22
C LEU A 310 20.01 -5.60 18.19
N ALA A 311 21.12 -6.16 17.70
CA ALA A 311 22.30 -6.51 18.49
C ALA A 311 23.14 -5.30 18.93
N SER A 312 22.96 -4.10 18.33
CA SER A 312 23.81 -2.94 18.63
C SER A 312 23.36 -2.08 19.81
N SER A 313 22.24 -2.38 20.47
CA SER A 313 21.71 -1.62 21.62
C SER A 313 22.00 -2.26 22.99
N ALA A 314 23.05 -3.08 23.08
CA ALA A 314 23.58 -3.62 24.34
C ALA A 314 24.84 -2.85 24.78
N GLY A 315 24.67 -1.58 25.15
CA GLY A 315 25.77 -0.71 25.58
C GLY A 315 25.36 0.75 25.62
N GLY A 316 24.81 1.21 26.76
CA GLY A 316 24.41 2.61 26.92
C GLY A 316 23.40 2.87 28.03
N GLU A 317 23.75 2.49 29.27
CA GLU A 317 23.60 3.25 30.53
C GLU A 317 23.81 2.32 31.73
N LEU A 318 24.40 2.85 32.81
CA LEU A 318 24.75 2.17 34.07
C LEU A 318 23.61 2.27 35.09
#